data_AF-A0A357KQ74-F1
#
_entry.id   AF-A0A357KQ74-F1
#
_cell.length_a   1.000
_cell.length_b   1.000
_cell.length_c   1.000
_cell.angle_alpha   90.00
_cell.angle_beta   90.00
_cell.angle_gamma   90.00
#
_symmetry.space_group_name_H-M   'P 1'
#
loop_
_entity.id
_entity.type
_entity.pdbx_description
1 polymer ?
#
loop_
_entity_poly.entity_id
_entity_poly.type
_entity_poly.pdbx_seq_one_letter_code
_entity_poly.pdbx_strand_id
1 'polypeptide(L)'
;MNIKYLAAAFISVTLSSSAATEIYRWKDANGAVHFSDKAPKNKNYKVLEERKAQIINSNNEKTEAAPEDKILTKTKAASKTKKHTQKKQIDIEACADLKIELATVQRTEAVFKDETNRFHTHRSTFSLFYQGNRNYIDDQQRDKVIQQFENKFSAHCVDTKAIEENISKAIRRQIRARNCKILQLYYNDRQRPKYRSAASDLRRLKDNIFHYCAESAENPSENKAFNELESANLLDFIENRRTRKTDASSSSQSTPTPN
;
A
#
# COMPACT_ATOMS: atom_id res chain seq x y z
N MET A 1 2.60 -5.11 -71.95
CA MET A 1 2.31 -5.73 -70.64
C MET A 1 2.48 -4.67 -69.56
N ASN A 2 1.42 -4.44 -68.77
CA ASN A 2 1.24 -3.23 -67.98
C ASN A 2 1.75 -3.37 -66.53
N ILE A 3 2.59 -2.42 -66.12
CA ILE A 3 3.14 -2.23 -64.77
C ILE A 3 2.15 -1.40 -63.95
N LYS A 4 1.23 -2.03 -63.20
CA LYS A 4 0.38 -1.30 -62.24
C LYS A 4 -0.20 -2.23 -61.18
N TYR A 5 0.52 -2.56 -60.10
CA TYR A 5 -0.15 -2.76 -58.80
C TYR A 5 0.77 -2.28 -57.67
N LEU A 6 0.35 -1.13 -57.12
CA LEU A 6 0.95 -0.40 -56.03
C LEU A 6 1.03 -1.26 -54.77
N ALA A 7 2.20 -1.23 -54.14
CA ALA A 7 2.39 -1.57 -52.74
C ALA A 7 1.60 -0.58 -51.86
N ALA A 8 0.63 -1.09 -51.10
CA ALA A 8 -0.02 -0.37 -50.02
C ALA A 8 0.35 -1.05 -48.69
N ALA A 9 1.53 -0.73 -48.18
CA ALA A 9 1.98 -1.12 -46.85
C ALA A 9 1.26 -0.24 -45.80
N PHE A 10 0.21 -0.78 -45.19
CA PHE A 10 -0.53 -0.14 -44.11
C PHE A 10 0.29 -0.26 -42.80
N ILE A 11 1.16 0.72 -42.56
CA ILE A 11 1.93 0.83 -41.31
C ILE A 11 1.01 1.44 -40.23
N SER A 12 0.29 0.59 -39.50
CA SER A 12 -0.42 0.99 -38.28
C SER A 12 0.57 1.17 -37.13
N VAL A 13 1.11 2.37 -36.97
CA VAL A 13 1.87 2.78 -35.78
C VAL A 13 0.89 3.00 -34.63
N THR A 14 0.77 2.03 -33.72
CA THR A 14 0.01 2.20 -32.48
C THR A 14 0.83 3.03 -31.49
N LEU A 15 0.52 4.32 -31.37
CA LEU A 15 1.02 5.17 -30.29
C LEU A 15 0.60 4.58 -28.94
N SER A 16 1.55 3.99 -28.24
CA SER A 16 1.39 3.61 -26.84
C SER A 16 1.55 4.86 -25.99
N SER A 17 0.44 5.55 -25.71
CA SER A 17 0.42 6.63 -24.72
C SER A 17 0.75 6.03 -23.36
N SER A 18 1.96 6.28 -22.87
CA SER A 18 2.31 5.99 -21.49
C SER A 18 1.44 6.87 -20.59
N ALA A 19 0.43 6.26 -19.95
CA ALA A 19 -0.35 6.91 -18.92
C ALA A 19 0.56 7.13 -17.70
N ALA A 20 1.25 8.26 -17.67
CA ALA A 20 1.88 8.75 -16.47
C ALA A 20 0.77 9.15 -15.51
N THR A 21 0.62 8.43 -14.40
CA THR A 21 -0.30 8.79 -13.33
C THR A 21 0.27 9.96 -12.55
N GLU A 22 -0.14 11.17 -12.91
CA GLU A 22 0.18 12.39 -12.17
C GLU A 22 -0.58 12.41 -10.83
N ILE A 23 0.13 12.60 -9.71
CA ILE A 23 -0.50 12.82 -8.40
C ILE A 23 -0.61 14.32 -8.17
N TYR A 24 -1.85 14.78 -8.06
CA TYR A 24 -2.18 16.17 -7.77
C TYR A 24 -2.24 16.38 -6.27
N ARG A 25 -1.47 17.35 -5.77
CA ARG A 25 -1.50 17.81 -4.39
C ARG A 25 -2.07 19.21 -4.32
N TRP A 26 -3.06 19.46 -3.48
CA TRP A 26 -3.55 20.82 -3.24
C TRP A 26 -3.81 21.06 -1.76
N LYS A 27 -3.98 22.34 -1.38
CA LYS A 27 -4.49 22.73 -0.08
C LYS A 27 -5.92 23.22 -0.24
N ASP A 28 -6.82 22.79 0.63
CA ASP A 28 -8.18 23.33 0.67
C ASP A 28 -8.24 24.68 1.42
N ALA A 29 -9.44 25.24 1.54
CA ALA A 29 -9.69 26.51 2.23
C ALA A 29 -9.34 26.47 3.73
N ASN A 30 -9.30 25.27 4.33
CA ASN A 30 -8.94 25.06 5.73
C ASN A 30 -7.43 24.80 5.90
N GLY A 31 -6.65 24.83 4.81
CA GLY A 31 -5.23 24.57 4.81
C GLY A 31 -4.85 23.09 4.82
N ALA A 32 -5.82 22.17 4.77
CA ALA A 32 -5.58 20.73 4.74
C ALA A 32 -5.04 20.30 3.38
N VAL A 33 -4.04 19.42 3.37
CA VAL A 33 -3.47 18.90 2.12
C VAL A 33 -4.28 17.70 1.65
N HIS A 34 -4.61 17.71 0.37
CA HIS A 34 -5.31 16.64 -0.32
C HIS A 34 -4.48 16.07 -1.46
N PHE A 35 -4.74 14.81 -1.82
CA PHE A 35 -4.08 14.10 -2.91
C PHE A 35 -5.12 13.39 -3.79
N SER A 36 -4.92 13.40 -5.11
CA SER A 36 -5.78 12.65 -6.04
C SER A 36 -5.04 12.28 -7.31
N ASP A 37 -5.48 11.18 -7.93
CA ASP A 37 -5.08 10.76 -9.28
C ASP A 37 -5.82 11.58 -10.37
N LYS A 38 -6.75 12.46 -9.99
CA LYS A 38 -7.50 13.35 -10.90
C LYS A 38 -7.28 14.82 -10.51
N ALA A 39 -7.06 15.66 -11.51
CA ALA A 39 -6.89 17.09 -11.28
C ALA A 39 -8.15 17.69 -10.63
N PRO A 40 -8.02 18.41 -9.50
CA PRO A 40 -9.17 19.09 -8.89
C PRO A 40 -9.68 20.19 -9.82
N LYS A 41 -11.01 20.31 -9.96
CA LYS A 41 -11.65 21.27 -10.89
C LYS A 41 -11.33 22.74 -10.57
N ASN A 42 -10.89 23.01 -9.34
CA ASN A 42 -10.66 24.36 -8.83
C ASN A 42 -9.15 24.64 -8.73
N LYS A 43 -8.72 25.71 -9.38
CA LYS A 43 -7.32 26.02 -9.70
C LYS A 43 -6.54 26.43 -8.45
N ASN A 44 -5.73 25.52 -7.91
CA ASN A 44 -4.50 25.74 -7.12
C ASN A 44 -3.95 24.38 -6.65
N TYR A 45 -3.39 23.61 -7.58
CA TYR A 45 -2.73 22.34 -7.26
C TYR A 45 -1.26 22.39 -7.71
N LYS A 46 -0.42 21.63 -7.01
CA LYS A 46 0.94 21.32 -7.46
C LYS A 46 0.93 19.88 -7.97
N VAL A 47 1.38 19.69 -9.20
CA VAL A 47 1.70 18.35 -9.72
C VAL A 47 2.98 17.90 -9.01
N LEU A 48 2.91 16.75 -8.34
CA LEU A 48 4.11 16.13 -7.80
C LEU A 48 4.79 15.37 -8.93
N GLU A 49 5.78 15.99 -9.58
CA GLU A 49 6.64 15.27 -10.51
C GLU A 49 7.38 14.15 -9.77
N GLU A 50 7.56 13.00 -10.45
CA GLU A 50 8.33 11.86 -9.97
C GLU A 50 9.78 12.26 -9.70
N ARG A 51 10.03 12.78 -8.50
CA ARG A 51 11.38 13.08 -8.06
C ARG A 51 12.09 11.73 -7.83
N LYS A 52 13.05 11.38 -8.71
CA LYS A 52 14.01 10.29 -8.48
C LYS A 52 14.50 10.38 -7.03
N ALA A 53 14.30 9.32 -6.27
CA ALA A 53 14.56 9.30 -4.83
C ALA A 53 16.01 9.72 -4.55
N GLN A 54 16.19 10.87 -3.90
CA GLN A 54 17.44 11.22 -3.24
C GLN A 54 17.25 10.95 -1.74
N ILE A 55 18.18 10.16 -1.21
CA ILE A 55 18.31 9.85 0.21
C ILE A 55 18.72 11.14 0.92
N ILE A 56 17.85 11.68 1.76
CA ILE A 56 18.20 12.81 2.64
C ILE A 56 18.34 12.25 4.04
N ASN A 57 19.58 12.26 4.54
CA ASN A 57 19.89 12.06 5.95
C ASN A 57 19.48 13.33 6.69
N SER A 58 18.56 13.22 7.65
CA SER A 58 18.13 14.34 8.50
C SER A 58 18.72 14.14 9.89
N ASN A 59 19.69 14.99 10.25
CA ASN A 59 20.24 15.12 11.60
C ASN A 59 19.66 16.38 12.28
N ASN A 60 19.23 16.20 13.54
CA ASN A 60 18.97 17.19 14.61
C ASN A 60 17.86 18.24 14.34
N GLU A 61 17.09 18.75 15.31
CA GLU A 61 17.48 19.18 16.66
C GLU A 61 16.28 19.33 17.63
N LYS A 62 16.66 19.38 18.91
CA LYS A 62 15.96 19.43 20.20
C LYS A 62 15.33 20.79 20.50
N THR A 63 14.17 20.86 21.16
CA THR A 63 13.80 21.99 22.06
C THR A 63 12.79 21.52 23.12
N GLU A 64 12.89 22.14 24.29
CA GLU A 64 12.53 21.70 25.64
C GLU A 64 11.48 22.63 26.29
N ALA A 65 10.72 22.07 27.24
CA ALA A 65 10.04 22.65 28.41
C ALA A 65 8.80 23.59 28.31
N ALA A 66 7.87 23.30 29.25
CA ALA A 66 6.63 23.95 29.62
C ALA A 66 6.82 25.18 30.56
N PRO A 67 5.73 25.82 31.04
CA PRO A 67 5.26 25.46 32.38
C PRO A 67 3.72 25.42 32.59
N GLU A 68 3.37 24.85 33.75
CA GLU A 68 2.06 24.53 34.33
C GLU A 68 1.16 25.75 34.64
N ASP A 69 -0.17 25.56 34.67
CA ASP A 69 -0.93 26.02 35.85
C ASP A 69 -2.24 25.26 36.12
N LYS A 70 -2.57 25.18 37.41
CA LYS A 70 -3.55 24.31 38.08
C LYS A 70 -4.99 24.84 38.00
N ILE A 71 -5.98 23.96 37.79
CA ILE A 71 -7.29 24.07 38.48
C ILE A 71 -7.77 22.70 38.97
N LEU A 72 -7.99 22.66 40.28
CA LEU A 72 -8.50 21.58 41.12
C LEU A 72 -10.03 21.67 41.20
N THR A 73 -10.77 20.62 40.85
CA THR A 73 -12.10 20.37 41.45
C THR A 73 -12.36 18.89 41.67
N LYS A 74 -12.57 18.57 42.94
CA LYS A 74 -13.02 17.31 43.51
C LYS A 74 -14.44 16.97 43.06
N THR A 75 -14.65 15.75 42.61
CA THR A 75 -15.88 15.01 42.93
C THR A 75 -15.57 13.52 43.08
N LYS A 76 -15.70 13.05 44.32
CA LYS A 76 -15.63 11.64 44.70
C LYS A 76 -16.97 10.99 44.35
N ALA A 77 -16.96 10.01 43.47
CA ALA A 77 -17.95 8.93 43.45
C ALA A 77 -17.18 7.62 43.34
N ALA A 78 -17.16 6.88 44.45
CA ALA A 78 -16.48 5.60 44.59
C ALA A 78 -17.23 4.53 43.79
N SER A 79 -16.79 4.28 42.56
CA SER A 79 -17.09 3.02 41.86
C SER A 79 -15.96 2.02 42.15
N LYS A 80 -16.26 1.06 43.03
CA LYS A 80 -15.43 -0.11 43.29
C LYS A 80 -15.49 -1.04 42.07
N THR A 81 -14.79 -0.70 40.99
CA THR A 81 -14.50 -1.67 39.93
C THR A 81 -13.34 -2.53 40.41
N LYS A 82 -13.66 -3.77 40.80
CA LYS A 82 -12.68 -4.81 41.09
C LYS A 82 -11.78 -4.96 39.85
N LYS A 83 -10.55 -4.43 39.92
CA LYS A 83 -9.49 -4.66 38.94
C LYS A 83 -9.09 -6.13 39.02
N HIS A 84 -9.77 -6.96 38.25
CA HIS A 84 -9.24 -8.25 37.87
C HIS A 84 -8.05 -7.96 36.96
N THR A 85 -6.85 -7.89 37.53
CA THR A 85 -5.59 -7.86 36.78
C THR A 85 -5.40 -9.24 36.18
N GLN A 86 -6.22 -9.60 35.19
CA GLN A 86 -5.86 -10.68 34.28
C GLN A 86 -4.60 -10.19 33.57
N LYS A 87 -3.48 -10.91 33.75
CA LYS A 87 -2.29 -10.73 32.91
C LYS A 87 -2.74 -10.96 31.47
N LYS A 88 -3.10 -9.89 30.78
CA LYS A 88 -3.46 -9.91 29.37
C LYS A 88 -2.23 -10.42 28.63
N GLN A 89 -2.30 -11.64 28.10
CA GLN A 89 -1.24 -12.21 27.30
C GLN A 89 -1.01 -11.25 26.12
N ILE A 90 0.24 -10.83 25.95
CA ILE A 90 0.58 -9.85 24.93
C ILE A 90 0.68 -10.59 23.60
N ASP A 91 -0.14 -10.16 22.65
CA ASP A 91 -0.11 -10.66 21.29
C ASP A 91 0.99 -9.90 20.53
N ILE A 92 2.15 -10.53 20.42
CA ILE A 92 3.34 -9.97 19.79
C ILE A 92 3.10 -9.63 18.32
N GLU A 93 2.31 -10.46 17.61
CA GLU A 93 2.03 -10.24 16.19
C GLU A 93 1.08 -9.06 16.01
N ALA A 94 0.03 -8.96 16.82
CA ALA A 94 -0.85 -7.78 16.82
C ALA A 94 -0.07 -6.48 17.11
N CYS A 95 0.90 -6.54 18.03
CA CYS A 95 1.76 -5.40 18.32
C CYS A 95 2.71 -5.04 17.17
N ALA A 96 3.26 -6.05 16.48
CA ALA A 96 4.08 -5.84 15.30
C ALA A 96 3.27 -5.21 14.16
N ASP A 97 2.05 -5.70 13.89
CA ASP A 97 1.15 -5.13 12.88
C ASP A 97 0.80 -3.68 13.21
N LEU A 98 0.39 -3.38 14.45
CA LEU A 98 0.09 -2.01 14.87
C LEU A 98 1.29 -1.07 14.69
N LYS A 99 2.51 -1.51 15.03
CA LYS A 99 3.73 -0.71 14.87
C LYS A 99 4.05 -0.45 13.39
N ILE A 100 3.81 -1.43 12.51
CA ILE A 100 3.98 -1.26 11.06
C ILE A 100 2.94 -0.31 10.47
N GLU A 101 1.67 -0.48 10.82
CA GLU A 101 0.59 0.39 10.32
C GLU A 101 0.78 1.83 10.82
N LEU A 102 1.12 2.02 12.10
CA LEU A 102 1.47 3.33 12.67
C LEU A 102 2.63 3.99 11.92
N ALA A 103 3.73 3.25 11.72
CA ALA A 103 4.87 3.75 10.97
C ALA A 103 4.54 4.06 9.50
N THR A 104 3.56 3.36 8.92
CA THR A 104 3.10 3.61 7.54
C THR A 104 2.33 4.92 7.46
N VAL A 105 1.40 5.17 8.39
CA VAL A 105 0.57 6.39 8.38
C VAL A 105 1.33 7.63 8.86
N GLN A 106 2.40 7.48 9.64
CA GLN A 106 3.26 8.58 10.08
C GLN A 106 4.21 9.12 8.99
N ARG A 107 4.35 8.42 7.85
CA ARG A 107 5.18 8.91 6.74
C ARG A 107 4.56 10.15 6.09
N THR A 108 5.39 11.07 5.61
CA THR A 108 4.97 12.32 4.95
C THR A 108 4.39 12.14 3.54
N GLU A 109 4.40 10.91 3.03
CA GLU A 109 3.93 10.55 1.69
C GLU A 109 2.39 10.35 1.66
N ALA A 110 1.78 10.39 0.48
CA ALA A 110 0.38 10.01 0.31
C ALA A 110 0.15 8.55 0.77
N VAL A 111 -0.90 8.34 1.56
CA VAL A 111 -1.27 7.04 2.12
C VAL A 111 -2.67 6.67 1.66
N PHE A 112 -2.87 5.41 1.31
CA PHE A 112 -4.17 4.87 0.94
C PHE A 112 -4.49 3.57 1.69
N LYS A 113 -5.78 3.29 1.83
CA LYS A 113 -6.29 1.98 2.21
C LYS A 113 -6.55 1.13 0.98
N ASP A 114 -6.15 -0.14 1.04
CA ASP A 114 -6.59 -1.14 0.09
C ASP A 114 -7.97 -1.71 0.46
N GLU A 115 -8.43 -2.69 -0.33
CA GLU A 115 -9.71 -3.40 -0.13
C GLU A 115 -9.76 -4.20 1.18
N THR A 116 -8.61 -4.50 1.78
CA THR A 116 -8.49 -5.18 3.08
C THR A 116 -8.36 -4.22 4.26
N ASN A 117 -8.56 -2.91 4.03
CA ASN A 117 -8.39 -1.83 5.01
C ASN A 117 -6.96 -1.68 5.57
N ARG A 118 -5.95 -2.17 4.86
CA ARG A 118 -4.54 -1.97 5.24
C ARG A 118 -3.99 -0.68 4.67
N PHE A 119 -3.14 0.00 5.43
CA PHE A 119 -2.52 1.23 4.97
C PHE A 119 -1.26 0.92 4.16
N HIS A 120 -1.10 1.66 3.07
CA HIS A 120 0.07 1.60 2.20
C HIS A 120 0.50 3.00 1.84
N THR A 121 1.82 3.21 1.68
CA THR A 121 2.29 4.45 1.06
C THR A 121 2.25 4.33 -0.46
N HIS A 122 1.97 5.44 -1.13
CA HIS A 122 1.96 5.53 -2.59
C HIS A 122 3.31 5.14 -3.22
N ARG A 123 4.43 5.33 -2.51
CA ARG A 123 5.78 4.98 -3.00
C ARG A 123 6.25 3.60 -2.57
N SER A 124 5.42 2.83 -1.89
CA SER A 124 5.76 1.45 -1.55
C SER A 124 5.86 0.59 -2.81
N THR A 125 6.75 -0.41 -2.80
CA THR A 125 6.85 -1.38 -3.90
C THR A 125 5.52 -2.11 -4.12
N PHE A 126 4.71 -2.30 -3.07
CA PHE A 126 3.34 -2.80 -3.16
C PHE A 126 2.48 -1.91 -4.08
N SER A 127 2.54 -0.59 -3.89
CA SER A 127 1.77 0.36 -4.70
C SER A 127 2.09 0.28 -6.19
N LEU A 128 3.31 -0.07 -6.59
CA LEU A 128 3.66 -0.21 -8.02
C LEU A 128 2.93 -1.37 -8.70
N PHE A 129 2.57 -2.41 -7.93
CA PHE A 129 1.91 -3.61 -8.46
C PHE A 129 0.44 -3.70 -8.07
N TYR A 130 -0.02 -2.86 -7.14
CA TYR A 130 -1.39 -2.86 -6.65
C TYR A 130 -2.35 -2.26 -7.69
N GLN A 131 -3.27 -3.10 -8.17
CA GLN A 131 -4.28 -2.78 -9.18
C GLN A 131 -5.69 -2.58 -8.59
N GLY A 132 -5.88 -2.78 -7.28
CA GLY A 132 -7.18 -2.62 -6.62
C GLY A 132 -7.50 -1.16 -6.31
N ASN A 133 -8.67 -0.94 -5.69
CA ASN A 133 -9.14 0.41 -5.36
C ASN A 133 -8.26 1.06 -4.28
N ARG A 134 -7.83 2.30 -4.52
CA ARG A 134 -7.02 3.09 -3.59
C ARG A 134 -7.90 4.13 -2.90
N ASN A 135 -8.13 3.95 -1.62
CA ASN A 135 -8.86 4.92 -0.80
C ASN A 135 -7.85 5.81 -0.06
N TYR A 136 -7.40 6.88 -0.71
CA TYR A 136 -6.46 7.83 -0.11
C TYR A 136 -7.07 8.52 1.12
N ILE A 137 -6.24 8.73 2.15
CA ILE A 137 -6.62 9.52 3.32
C ILE A 137 -6.01 10.92 3.25
N ASP A 138 -6.78 11.94 3.65
CA ASP A 138 -6.29 13.30 3.83
C ASP A 138 -5.55 13.48 5.17
N ASP A 139 -4.97 14.66 5.40
CA ASP A 139 -4.22 14.94 6.63
C ASP A 139 -5.10 14.87 7.89
N GLN A 140 -6.35 15.34 7.82
CA GLN A 140 -7.26 15.32 8.98
C GLN A 140 -7.65 13.89 9.36
N GLN A 141 -7.87 13.02 8.37
CA GLN A 141 -8.11 11.60 8.54
C GLN A 141 -6.85 10.90 9.06
N ARG A 142 -5.67 11.27 8.55
CA ARG A 142 -4.39 10.72 8.98
C ARG A 142 -4.13 10.98 10.46
N ASP A 143 -4.34 12.19 10.95
CA ASP A 143 -4.15 12.51 12.37
C ASP A 143 -5.05 11.66 13.27
N LYS A 144 -6.32 11.47 12.88
CA LYS A 144 -7.26 10.59 13.60
C LYS A 144 -6.80 9.14 13.59
N VAL A 145 -6.29 8.65 12.46
CA VAL A 145 -5.79 7.27 12.32
C VAL A 145 -4.53 7.07 13.17
N ILE A 146 -3.61 8.03 13.18
CA ILE A 146 -2.40 8.00 14.04
C ILE A 146 -2.82 7.88 15.50
N GLN A 147 -3.69 8.77 15.98
CA GLN A 147 -4.19 8.72 17.36
C GLN A 147 -4.89 7.39 17.69
N GLN A 148 -5.68 6.85 16.75
CA GLN A 148 -6.31 5.53 16.93
C GLN A 148 -5.27 4.42 17.08
N PHE A 149 -4.20 4.43 16.29
CA PHE A 149 -3.15 3.43 16.39
C PHE A 149 -2.31 3.60 17.67
N GLU A 150 -1.99 4.82 18.07
CA GLU A 150 -1.29 5.09 19.34
C GLU A 150 -2.11 4.61 20.55
N ASN A 151 -3.42 4.86 20.55
CA ASN A 151 -4.34 4.37 21.57
C ASN A 151 -4.42 2.84 21.59
N LYS A 152 -4.51 2.20 20.42
CA LYS A 152 -4.49 0.72 20.33
C LYS A 152 -3.15 0.15 20.78
N PHE A 153 -2.05 0.75 20.36
CA PHE A 153 -0.70 0.31 20.72
C PHE A 153 -0.50 0.39 22.23
N SER A 154 -0.79 1.54 22.86
CA SER A 154 -0.68 1.72 24.31
C SER A 154 -1.61 0.80 25.12
N ALA A 155 -2.81 0.46 24.60
CA ALA A 155 -3.75 -0.42 25.28
C ALA A 155 -3.44 -1.93 25.15
N HIS A 156 -2.62 -2.32 24.17
CA HIS A 156 -2.37 -3.73 23.84
C HIS A 156 -0.90 -4.15 23.96
N CYS A 157 0.03 -3.22 23.80
CA CYS A 157 1.46 -3.45 23.77
C CYS A 157 2.08 -2.83 25.02
N VAL A 158 2.50 -3.67 25.97
CA VAL A 158 3.22 -3.20 27.15
C VAL A 158 4.67 -2.96 26.78
N ASP A 159 5.12 -1.73 27.01
CA ASP A 159 6.49 -1.33 26.73
C ASP A 159 7.45 -1.95 27.76
N THR A 160 7.96 -3.14 27.44
CA THR A 160 9.11 -3.70 28.12
C THR A 160 10.18 -4.02 27.08
N LYS A 161 11.43 -3.75 27.43
CA LYS A 161 12.59 -4.04 26.58
C LYS A 161 12.62 -5.51 26.11
N ALA A 162 12.15 -6.45 26.93
CA ALA A 162 12.04 -7.87 26.60
C ALA A 162 11.01 -8.17 25.49
N ILE A 163 9.99 -7.34 25.36
CA ILE A 163 8.94 -7.47 24.34
C ILE A 163 9.34 -6.75 23.05
N GLU A 164 10.06 -5.64 23.16
CA GLU A 164 10.50 -4.87 22.00
C GLU A 164 11.37 -5.69 21.03
N GLU A 165 12.24 -6.57 21.53
CA GLU A 165 13.03 -7.48 20.70
C GLU A 165 12.14 -8.47 19.94
N ASN A 166 11.15 -9.04 20.62
CA ASN A 166 10.19 -9.97 20.02
C ASN A 166 9.31 -9.28 18.96
N ILE A 167 8.82 -8.07 19.24
CA ILE A 167 8.11 -7.23 18.26
C ILE A 167 9.01 -6.94 17.06
N SER A 168 10.27 -6.57 17.28
CA SER A 168 11.21 -6.28 16.21
C SER A 168 11.51 -7.51 15.35
N LYS A 169 11.57 -8.70 15.96
CA LYS A 169 11.68 -9.97 15.24
C LYS A 169 10.42 -10.25 14.41
N ALA A 170 9.23 -10.07 14.98
CA ALA A 170 7.96 -10.22 14.27
C ALA A 170 7.85 -9.24 13.09
N ILE A 171 8.19 -7.96 13.28
CA ILE A 171 8.24 -6.96 12.20
C ILE A 171 9.16 -7.39 11.06
N ARG A 172 10.37 -7.88 11.37
CA ARG A 172 11.30 -8.38 10.35
C ARG A 172 10.71 -9.54 9.55
N ARG A 173 10.04 -10.48 10.23
CA ARG A 173 9.33 -11.60 9.57
C ARG A 173 8.23 -11.08 8.63
N GLN A 174 7.39 -10.16 9.10
CA GLN A 174 6.31 -9.61 8.29
C GLN A 174 6.82 -8.83 7.07
N ILE A 175 7.84 -7.98 7.23
CA ILE A 175 8.47 -7.25 6.11
C ILE A 175 9.02 -8.24 5.08
N ARG A 176 9.69 -9.30 5.54
CA ARG A 176 10.26 -10.33 4.68
C ARG A 176 9.16 -11.08 3.90
N ALA A 177 8.09 -11.50 4.57
CA ALA A 177 6.94 -12.13 3.92
C ALA A 177 6.29 -11.24 2.86
N ARG A 178 6.11 -9.93 3.15
CA ARG A 178 5.62 -8.95 2.17
C ARG A 178 6.57 -8.81 0.98
N ASN A 179 7.87 -8.71 1.22
CA ASN A 179 8.87 -8.62 0.15
C ASN A 179 8.89 -9.87 -0.74
N CYS A 180 8.81 -11.05 -0.14
CA CYS A 180 8.66 -12.33 -0.86
C CYS A 180 7.47 -12.25 -1.84
N LYS A 181 6.28 -11.86 -1.36
CA LYS A 181 5.08 -11.75 -2.18
C LYS A 181 5.22 -10.72 -3.31
N ILE A 182 5.74 -9.53 -3.00
CA ILE A 182 5.99 -8.47 -3.99
C ILE A 182 6.93 -8.95 -5.09
N LEU A 183 8.02 -9.62 -4.72
CA LEU A 183 8.98 -10.16 -5.70
C LEU A 183 8.35 -11.26 -6.56
N GLN A 184 7.50 -12.13 -5.99
CA GLN A 184 6.75 -13.13 -6.75
C GLN A 184 5.83 -12.47 -7.77
N LEU A 185 5.07 -11.44 -7.37
CA LEU A 185 4.20 -10.68 -8.29
C LEU A 185 5.01 -10.03 -9.41
N TYR A 186 6.14 -9.41 -9.07
CA TYR A 186 7.02 -8.76 -10.04
C TYR A 186 7.64 -9.75 -11.03
N TYR A 187 8.11 -10.90 -10.54
CA TYR A 187 8.64 -11.97 -11.37
C TYR A 187 7.59 -12.50 -12.35
N ASN A 188 6.37 -12.77 -11.86
CA ASN A 188 5.26 -13.23 -12.70
C ASN A 188 4.87 -12.20 -13.77
N ASP A 189 4.88 -10.91 -13.43
CA ASP A 189 4.61 -9.86 -14.43
C ASP A 189 5.73 -9.82 -15.48
N ARG A 190 7.00 -9.89 -15.07
CA ARG A 190 8.18 -9.86 -15.94
C ARG A 190 8.31 -11.05 -16.88
N GLN A 191 7.67 -12.18 -16.57
CA GLN A 191 7.58 -13.33 -17.48
C GLN A 191 6.63 -13.12 -18.65
N ARG A 192 5.73 -12.12 -18.58
CA ARG A 192 4.76 -11.89 -19.66
C ARG A 192 5.48 -11.49 -20.95
N PRO A 193 5.02 -11.96 -22.13
CA PRO A 193 5.69 -11.72 -23.41
C PRO A 193 5.98 -10.23 -23.71
N LYS A 194 5.15 -9.33 -23.20
CA LYS A 194 5.28 -7.88 -23.40
C LYS A 194 6.54 -7.25 -22.77
N TYR A 195 7.14 -7.84 -21.73
CA TYR A 195 8.26 -7.21 -21.01
C TYR A 195 9.65 -7.56 -21.54
N ARG A 196 9.77 -8.53 -22.47
CA ARG A 196 11.04 -8.99 -23.07
C ARG A 196 12.22 -9.00 -22.08
N SER A 197 11.97 -9.48 -20.86
CA SER A 197 12.95 -9.44 -19.77
C SER A 197 14.14 -10.32 -20.09
N ALA A 198 15.36 -9.85 -19.84
CA ALA A 198 16.56 -10.66 -20.03
C ALA A 198 16.53 -11.88 -19.09
N ALA A 199 17.06 -13.02 -19.56
CA ALA A 199 17.10 -14.24 -18.76
C ALA A 199 17.91 -14.07 -17.46
N SER A 200 18.96 -13.22 -17.49
CA SER A 200 19.75 -12.85 -16.31
C SER A 200 18.93 -12.08 -15.27
N ASP A 201 18.04 -11.18 -15.70
CA ASP A 201 17.16 -10.44 -14.79
C ASP A 201 16.14 -11.36 -14.13
N LEU A 202 15.54 -12.28 -14.90
CA LEU A 202 14.62 -13.28 -14.35
C LEU A 202 15.32 -14.21 -13.35
N ARG A 203 16.58 -14.59 -13.61
CA ARG A 203 17.38 -15.38 -12.67
C ARG A 203 17.62 -14.63 -11.37
N ARG A 204 18.09 -13.38 -11.44
CA ARG A 204 18.29 -12.51 -10.26
C ARG A 204 17.01 -12.33 -9.45
N LEU A 205 15.86 -12.17 -10.11
CA LEU A 205 14.57 -12.10 -9.43
C LEU A 205 14.21 -13.39 -8.72
N LYS A 206 14.45 -14.54 -9.36
CA LYS A 206 14.24 -15.86 -8.75
C LYS A 206 15.13 -16.06 -7.52
N ASP A 207 16.39 -15.63 -7.59
CA ASP A 207 17.33 -15.70 -6.45
C ASP A 207 16.87 -14.81 -5.29
N ASN A 208 16.41 -13.58 -5.59
CA ASN A 208 15.82 -12.70 -4.58
C ASN A 208 14.56 -13.31 -3.95
N ILE A 209 13.67 -13.90 -4.76
CA ILE A 209 12.49 -14.63 -4.25
C ILE A 209 12.95 -15.73 -3.29
N PHE A 210 13.93 -16.54 -3.69
CA PHE A 210 14.46 -17.59 -2.83
C PHE A 210 14.98 -17.04 -1.51
N HIS A 211 15.76 -15.97 -1.54
CA HIS A 211 16.30 -15.32 -0.33
C HIS A 211 15.19 -14.84 0.62
N TYR A 212 14.21 -14.07 0.13
CA TYR A 212 13.15 -13.53 0.98
C TYR A 212 12.12 -14.59 1.39
N CYS A 213 11.85 -15.60 0.57
CA CYS A 213 10.80 -16.59 0.83
C CYS A 213 11.28 -17.79 1.67
N ALA A 214 12.56 -18.17 1.60
CA ALA A 214 13.08 -19.35 2.31
C ALA A 214 13.02 -19.18 3.83
N GLU A 215 13.43 -18.03 4.37
CA GLU A 215 13.39 -17.80 5.82
C GLU A 215 11.96 -17.58 6.36
N SER A 216 11.00 -17.21 5.50
CA SER A 216 9.58 -17.18 5.90
C SER A 216 8.97 -18.58 6.05
N ALA A 217 9.60 -19.63 5.50
CA ALA A 217 9.08 -21.00 5.58
C ALA A 217 9.29 -21.67 6.95
N GLU A 218 10.11 -21.08 7.84
CA GLU A 218 10.39 -21.63 9.17
C GLU A 218 9.18 -21.60 10.14
N ASN A 219 8.09 -20.91 9.79
CA ASN A 219 6.81 -20.95 10.52
C ASN A 219 5.60 -21.05 9.55
N PRO A 220 5.23 -22.27 9.09
CA PRO A 220 4.18 -22.47 8.08
C PRO A 220 2.76 -22.08 8.51
N SER A 221 2.45 -22.15 9.80
CA SER A 221 1.10 -21.86 10.34
C SER A 221 0.71 -20.39 10.19
N GLU A 222 1.66 -19.46 10.28
CA GLU A 222 1.44 -18.02 10.17
C GLU A 222 1.33 -17.57 8.70
N ASN A 223 2.07 -18.22 7.79
CA ASN A 223 1.92 -18.00 6.34
C ASN A 223 0.57 -18.49 5.82
N LYS A 224 -0.05 -19.49 6.47
CA LYS A 224 -1.31 -20.08 6.00
C LYS A 224 -2.45 -19.06 6.01
N ALA A 225 -2.63 -18.27 7.07
CA ALA A 225 -3.69 -17.27 7.15
C ALA A 225 -3.50 -16.10 6.15
N PHE A 226 -2.26 -15.62 5.99
CA PHE A 226 -1.94 -14.60 4.99
C PHE A 226 -2.10 -15.13 3.55
N ASN A 227 -1.66 -16.37 3.31
CA ASN A 227 -1.80 -17.02 2.01
C ASN A 227 -3.27 -17.37 1.69
N GLU A 228 -4.08 -17.82 2.64
CA GLU A 228 -5.50 -18.21 2.42
C GLU A 228 -6.40 -17.00 2.18
N LEU A 229 -6.26 -15.92 2.97
CA LEU A 229 -7.07 -14.72 2.80
C LEU A 229 -6.78 -14.01 1.46
N GLU A 230 -5.53 -14.08 0.99
CA GLU A 230 -5.09 -13.40 -0.23
C GLU A 230 -5.19 -14.28 -1.48
N SER A 231 -5.09 -15.62 -1.36
CA SER A 231 -5.34 -16.54 -2.48
C SER A 231 -6.81 -16.63 -2.84
N ALA A 232 -7.72 -16.53 -1.86
CA ALA A 232 -9.15 -16.39 -2.12
C ALA A 232 -9.44 -15.11 -2.93
N ASN A 233 -8.88 -13.97 -2.52
CA ASN A 233 -9.05 -12.70 -3.22
C ASN A 233 -8.38 -12.67 -4.62
N LEU A 234 -7.23 -13.35 -4.77
CA LEU A 234 -6.55 -13.44 -6.06
C LEU A 234 -7.32 -14.34 -7.05
N LEU A 235 -7.92 -15.43 -6.58
CA LEU A 235 -8.76 -16.29 -7.40
C LEU A 235 -10.06 -15.58 -7.81
N ASP A 236 -10.74 -14.92 -6.88
CA ASP A 236 -11.91 -14.08 -7.18
C ASP A 236 -11.58 -12.97 -8.19
N PHE A 237 -10.40 -12.36 -8.07
CA PHE A 237 -9.93 -11.35 -9.02
C PHE A 237 -9.64 -11.93 -10.41
N ILE A 238 -9.05 -13.12 -10.50
CA ILE A 238 -8.79 -13.81 -11.78
C ILE A 238 -10.11 -14.23 -12.44
N GLU A 239 -11.07 -14.73 -11.67
CA GLU A 239 -12.39 -15.11 -12.17
C GLU A 239 -13.21 -13.90 -12.63
N ASN A 240 -13.25 -12.82 -11.85
CA ASN A 240 -13.91 -11.56 -12.25
C ASN A 240 -13.30 -10.93 -13.50
N ARG A 241 -12.03 -11.20 -13.80
CA ARG A 241 -11.37 -10.71 -15.02
C ARG A 241 -11.68 -11.59 -16.24
N ARG A 242 -11.94 -12.88 -16.05
CA ARG A 242 -12.43 -13.76 -17.13
C ARG A 242 -13.84 -13.37 -17.55
N THR A 243 -14.74 -13.13 -16.61
CA THR A 243 -16.15 -12.78 -16.89
C THR A 243 -16.28 -11.43 -17.61
N ARG A 244 -15.55 -10.39 -17.19
CA ARG A 244 -15.58 -9.10 -17.91
C ARG A 244 -15.02 -9.17 -19.34
N LYS A 245 -14.12 -10.13 -19.61
CA LYS A 245 -13.53 -10.31 -20.94
C LYS A 245 -14.47 -11.05 -21.89
N THR A 246 -15.34 -11.93 -21.37
CA THR A 246 -16.39 -12.57 -22.16
C THR A 246 -17.51 -11.60 -22.51
N ASP A 247 -17.86 -10.68 -21.61
CA ASP A 247 -18.94 -9.71 -21.85
C ASP A 247 -18.52 -8.58 -22.80
N ALA A 248 -17.24 -8.18 -22.78
CA ALA A 248 -16.72 -7.20 -23.73
C ALA A 248 -16.64 -7.75 -25.18
N SER A 249 -16.63 -9.07 -25.36
CA SER A 249 -16.53 -9.69 -26.69
C SER A 249 -17.89 -9.92 -27.37
N SER A 250 -19.01 -9.76 -26.66
CA SER A 250 -20.37 -9.94 -27.20
C SER A 250 -21.07 -8.63 -27.61
N SER A 251 -20.48 -7.46 -27.35
CA SER A 251 -21.09 -6.14 -27.58
C SER A 251 -20.68 -5.46 -28.91
N SER A 252 -20.37 -6.21 -29.96
CA SER A 252 -19.98 -5.64 -31.27
C SER A 252 -20.90 -6.07 -32.42
N GLN A 253 -22.18 -5.72 -32.37
CA GLN A 253 -23.03 -5.77 -33.56
C GLN A 253 -24.01 -4.59 -33.65
N SER A 254 -24.19 -4.13 -34.89
CA SER A 254 -25.17 -3.15 -35.42
C SER A 254 -24.83 -1.65 -35.31
N THR A 255 -24.04 -1.17 -36.28
CA THR A 255 -24.19 0.19 -36.80
C THR A 255 -25.22 0.20 -37.92
N PRO A 256 -26.25 1.06 -37.89
CA PRO A 256 -27.22 1.16 -38.97
C PRO A 256 -26.62 1.94 -40.15
N THR A 257 -26.81 1.42 -41.35
CA THR A 257 -26.48 2.06 -42.63
C THR A 257 -27.42 3.25 -42.87
N PRO A 258 -26.92 4.43 -43.29
CA PRO A 258 -27.77 5.54 -43.68
C PRO A 258 -28.25 5.38 -45.13
N ASN A 259 -29.54 5.67 -45.35
CA ASN A 259 -30.17 5.82 -46.68
C ASN A 259 -29.82 7.17 -47.32
#